data_AF-A0A6G2QFP2-F1
#
_entry.id   AF-A0A6G2QFP2-F1
#
_cell.length_a   1.000
_cell.length_b   1.000
_cell.length_c   1.000
_cell.angle_alpha   90.00
_cell.angle_beta   90.00
_cell.angle_gamma   90.00
#
_symmetry.space_group_name_H-M   'P 1'
#
loop_
_entity.id
_entity.type
_entity.pdbx_description
1 polymer ?
#
loop_
_entity_poly.entity_id
_entity_poly.type
_entity_poly.pdbx_seq_one_letter_code
_entity_poly.pdbx_strand_id
1 'polypeptide(L)' 'AGPEPGDGAGPGAHRDGADGPRALEWRHVARAYRTAQERGADPVLAVMDETGYSRRGALRLIGRTRDAGLLSPRHARR' A
#
# COMPACT_ATOMS: atom_id res chain seq x y z
N ALA A 1 10.42 14.44 -27.92
CA ALA A 1 9.22 14.97 -27.23
C ALA A 1 8.83 13.94 -26.17
N GLY A 2 9.02 14.26 -24.89
CA GLY A 2 8.57 13.40 -23.80
C GLY A 2 7.08 13.64 -23.51
N PRO A 3 6.34 12.65 -22.99
CA PRO A 3 5.00 12.89 -22.48
C PRO A 3 5.05 13.39 -21.03
N GLU A 4 4.57 14.62 -20.86
CA GLU A 4 4.36 15.34 -19.61
C GLU A 4 3.14 14.79 -18.81
N PRO A 5 3.03 15.09 -17.51
CA PRO A 5 2.10 14.49 -16.55
C PRO A 5 0.83 15.33 -16.29
N GLY A 6 -0.21 14.70 -15.72
CA GLY A 6 -1.44 15.33 -15.18
C GLY A 6 -2.70 14.67 -15.76
N ASP A 7 -3.83 14.52 -15.06
CA ASP A 7 -4.23 14.96 -13.73
C ASP A 7 -5.54 14.22 -13.37
N GLY A 8 -5.81 14.08 -12.06
CA GLY A 8 -7.15 14.13 -11.45
C GLY A 8 -8.32 13.25 -11.90
N ALA A 9 -8.81 12.47 -10.94
CA ALA A 9 -10.23 12.33 -10.60
C ALA A 9 -11.16 11.45 -11.47
N GLY A 10 -11.08 10.14 -11.21
CA GLY A 10 -12.19 9.31 -10.73
C GLY A 10 -13.36 8.99 -11.69
N PRO A 11 -13.53 7.72 -12.08
CA PRO A 11 -14.84 7.19 -12.43
C PRO A 11 -15.53 6.63 -11.18
N GLY A 12 -16.64 7.26 -10.80
CA GLY A 12 -17.60 6.71 -9.86
C GLY A 12 -18.25 5.41 -10.37
N ALA A 13 -18.86 4.70 -9.42
CA ALA A 13 -19.82 3.61 -9.58
C ALA A 13 -19.28 2.23 -9.97
N HIS A 14 -18.67 1.55 -9.00
CA HIS A 14 -18.86 0.10 -8.81
C HIS A 14 -18.92 -0.21 -7.31
N ARG A 15 -20.06 0.10 -6.68
CA ARG A 15 -20.47 -0.59 -5.44
C ARG A 15 -21.27 -1.80 -5.88
N ASP A 16 -20.58 -2.90 -6.13
CA ASP A 16 -21.12 -4.25 -5.94
C ASP A 16 -19.97 -5.27 -6.09
N GLY A 17 -19.53 -5.80 -4.94
CA GLY A 17 -18.75 -7.02 -4.73
C GLY A 17 -17.61 -7.38 -5.69
N ALA A 18 -16.37 -7.03 -5.33
CA ALA A 18 -15.18 -7.92 -5.42
C ALA A 18 -13.88 -7.17 -5.08
N ASP A 19 -13.71 -6.69 -3.85
CA ASP A 19 -12.35 -6.64 -3.29
C ASP A 19 -11.91 -8.11 -3.11
N GLY A 20 -11.41 -8.74 -4.17
CA GLY A 20 -10.92 -10.13 -4.11
C GLY A 20 -9.86 -10.31 -3.01
N PRO A 21 -9.44 -11.54 -2.69
CA PRO A 21 -8.54 -11.82 -1.56
C PRO A 21 -7.27 -10.96 -1.54
N ARG A 22 -6.80 -10.52 -2.72
CA ARG A 22 -5.65 -9.60 -2.85
C ARG A 22 -5.91 -8.18 -2.39
N ALA A 23 -7.10 -7.62 -2.60
CA ALA A 23 -7.39 -6.27 -2.16
C ALA A 23 -7.50 -6.19 -0.62
N LEU A 24 -8.00 -7.26 0.00
CA LEU A 24 -7.95 -7.44 1.45
C LEU A 24 -6.51 -7.58 1.97
N GLU A 25 -5.69 -8.40 1.31
CA GLU A 25 -4.26 -8.56 1.62
C GLU A 25 -3.52 -7.22 1.58
N TRP A 26 -3.77 -6.38 0.57
CA TRP A 26 -3.11 -5.08 0.45
C TRP A 26 -3.56 -4.07 1.50
N ARG A 27 -4.83 -4.14 1.94
CA ARG A 27 -5.33 -3.31 3.06
C ARG A 27 -4.66 -3.68 4.37
N HIS A 28 -4.45 -4.98 4.62
CA HIS A 28 -3.76 -5.46 5.82
C HIS A 28 -2.29 -5.01 5.82
N VAL A 29 -1.61 -5.16 4.68
CA VAL A 29 -0.24 -4.64 4.47
C VAL A 29 -0.18 -3.13 4.71
N ALA A 30 -1.12 -2.37 4.15
CA ALA A 30 -1.18 -0.92 4.32
C ALA A 30 -1.40 -0.52 5.78
N ARG A 31 -2.19 -1.28 6.53
CA ARG A 31 -2.41 -1.06 7.96
C ARG A 31 -1.14 -1.36 8.77
N ALA A 32 -0.56 -2.54 8.61
CA ALA A 32 0.67 -2.94 9.32
C ALA A 32 1.81 -1.96 9.05
N TYR A 33 2.00 -1.58 7.78
CA TYR A 33 3.00 -0.60 7.37
C TYR A 33 2.76 0.77 8.04
N ARG A 34 1.53 1.30 8.03
CA ARG A 34 1.21 2.59 8.69
C ARG A 34 1.42 2.54 10.20
N THR A 35 0.91 1.50 10.86
CA THR A 35 1.07 1.32 12.31
C THR A 35 2.54 1.23 12.71
N ALA A 36 3.37 0.53 11.93
CA ALA A 36 4.81 0.49 12.18
C ALA A 36 5.45 1.87 12.03
N GLN A 37 5.10 2.62 11.00
CA GLN A 37 5.60 4.00 10.82
C GLN A 37 5.18 4.93 11.96
N GLU A 38 3.93 4.86 12.40
CA GLU A 38 3.41 5.68 13.51
C GLU A 38 4.12 5.36 14.83
N ARG A 39 4.49 4.09 15.03
CA ARG A 39 5.23 3.61 16.21
C ARG A 39 6.75 3.83 16.10
N GLY A 40 7.26 4.32 14.97
CA GLY A 40 8.69 4.43 14.71
C GLY A 40 9.41 3.09 14.54
N ALA A 41 8.68 2.01 14.27
CA ALA A 41 9.21 0.67 14.01
C ALA A 41 9.53 0.46 12.52
N ASP A 42 10.30 -0.60 12.20
CA ASP A 42 10.60 -0.94 10.82
C ASP A 42 9.35 -1.46 10.09
N PRO A 43 8.89 -0.77 9.03
CA PRO A 43 7.64 -1.13 8.37
C PRO A 43 7.77 -2.37 7.49
N VAL A 44 8.97 -2.79 7.11
CA VAL A 44 9.18 -4.04 6.36
C VAL A 44 9.03 -5.22 7.29
N LEU A 45 9.60 -5.15 8.50
CA LEU A 45 9.44 -6.18 9.53
C LEU A 45 7.98 -6.37 9.93
N ALA A 46 7.22 -5.27 10.10
CA ALA A 46 5.80 -5.38 10.41
C ALA A 46 4.98 -6.07 9.29
N VAL A 47 5.33 -5.81 8.02
CA VAL A 47 4.70 -6.50 6.90
C VAL A 47 5.13 -7.96 6.83
N MET A 48 6.39 -8.28 7.15
CA MET A 48 6.84 -9.67 7.23
C MET A 48 6.09 -10.44 8.33
N ASP A 49 5.91 -9.85 9.50
CA ASP A 49 5.16 -10.43 10.62
C ASP A 49 3.68 -10.68 10.25
N GLU A 50 3.04 -9.69 9.65
CA GLU A 50 1.63 -9.76 9.24
C GLU A 50 1.37 -10.77 8.11
N THR A 51 2.31 -10.90 7.16
CA THR A 51 2.09 -11.68 5.93
C THR A 51 2.84 -13.00 5.86
N GLY A 52 3.82 -13.23 6.74
CA GLY A 52 4.70 -14.40 6.71
C GLY A 52 5.67 -14.43 5.52
N TYR A 53 5.72 -13.38 4.69
CA TYR A 53 6.62 -13.35 3.53
C TYR A 53 8.06 -13.04 3.95
N SER A 54 9.01 -13.54 3.16
CA SER A 54 10.41 -13.11 3.25
C SER A 54 10.56 -11.61 2.98
N ARG A 55 11.66 -11.01 3.43
CA ARG A 55 11.97 -9.59 3.22
C ARG A 55 11.79 -9.13 1.77
N ARG A 56 12.23 -9.94 0.80
CA ARG A 56 12.09 -9.65 -0.65
C ARG A 56 10.62 -9.74 -1.10
N GLY A 57 9.83 -10.64 -0.52
CA GLY A 57 8.39 -10.73 -0.72
C GLY A 57 7.66 -9.50 -0.16
N ALA A 58 7.95 -9.14 1.09
CA ALA A 58 7.37 -7.98 1.76
C ALA A 58 7.64 -6.67 0.99
N LEU A 59 8.87 -6.43 0.53
CA LEU A 59 9.21 -5.25 -0.28
C LEU A 59 8.43 -5.17 -1.60
N ARG A 60 8.25 -6.32 -2.29
CA ARG A 60 7.43 -6.38 -3.50
C ARG A 60 5.96 -6.07 -3.21
N LEU A 61 5.46 -6.59 -2.09
CA LEU A 61 4.08 -6.39 -1.67
C LEU A 61 3.83 -4.92 -1.32
N ILE A 62 4.71 -4.31 -0.52
CA ILE A 62 4.71 -2.86 -0.23
C ILE A 62 4.74 -2.04 -1.53
N GLY A 63 5.56 -2.44 -2.52
CA GLY A 63 5.61 -1.79 -3.82
C GLY A 63 4.26 -1.82 -4.55
N ARG A 64 3.59 -2.98 -4.60
CA ARG A 64 2.26 -3.13 -5.18
C ARG A 64 1.19 -2.35 -4.41
N THR A 65 1.27 -2.36 -3.09
CA THR A 65 0.35 -1.60 -2.22
C THR A 65 0.52 -0.09 -2.41
N ARG A 66 1.74 0.39 -2.69
CA ARG A 66 2.00 1.79 -3.09
C ARG A 66 1.42 2.10 -4.47
N ASP A 67 1.66 1.23 -5.44
CA ASP A 67 1.15 1.37 -6.80
C ASP A 67 -0.39 1.41 -6.84
N ALA A 68 -1.04 0.63 -5.98
CA ALA A 68 -2.49 0.65 -5.76
C ALA A 68 -3.01 1.90 -5.01
N GLY A 69 -2.14 2.85 -4.64
CA GLY A 69 -2.52 4.07 -3.92
C GLY A 69 -2.91 3.88 -2.46
N LEU A 70 -2.72 2.68 -1.89
CA LEU A 70 -3.09 2.34 -0.51
C LEU A 70 -2.06 2.81 0.53
N LEU A 71 -0.84 3.14 0.08
CA LEU A 71 0.21 3.70 0.90
C LEU A 71 0.52 5.12 0.44
N SER A 72 0.37 6.09 1.34
CA SER A 72 0.87 7.44 1.07
C SER A 72 2.39 7.43 0.94
N PRO A 73 2.97 8.25 0.03
CA PRO A 73 4.39 8.51 0.02
C PRO A 73 4.81 8.97 1.41
N ARG A 74 5.97 8.49 1.88
CA ARG A 74 6.53 8.93 3.16
C ARG A 74 6.88 10.41 3.00
N HIS A 75 5.97 11.31 3.36
CA HIS A 75 6.20 12.69 3.83
C HIS A 75 4.86 13.41 3.94
N ALA A 76 4.20 13.25 5.09
CA ALA A 76 3.39 14.30 5.67
C ALA A 76 3.74 14.33 7.16
N ARG A 77 4.97 14.77 7.43
CA ARG A 77 5.29 15.32 8.75
C ARG A 77 4.42 16.59 8.82
N ARG A 78 3.39 16.48 9.66
CA ARG A 78 2.64 17.51 10.36
C ARG A 78 2.93 18.96 9.98
#